data_AF-A0A520I8P1-F1
#
_entry.id   AF-A0A520I8P1-F1
#
_cell.length_a   1.000
_cell.length_b   1.000
_cell.length_c   1.000
_cell.angle_alpha   90.00
_cell.angle_beta   90.00
_cell.angle_gamma   90.00
#
_symmetry.space_group_name_H-M   'P 1'
#
loop_
_entity.id
_entity.type
_entity.pdbx_description
1 polymer ?
#
loop_
_entity_poly.entity_id
_entity_poly.type
_entity_poly.pdbx_seq_one_letter_code
_entity_poly.pdbx_strand_id
1 'polypeptide(L)'
;MFGVAVLFVAFWGTVVTQITSLMPAAAAVALGDLTPAVGAPMFALLFAAYFSMAYLLLGSVFLGVGAQASTMREIQMLSLPITILQVAMFGLSSAAVSHPGSWIATAAELFPLSSPFAMAGRAANSAELWPHVAALAWQALWVTIFITVGARLFRRGVLQSGSARPFWRRKVKAAA
;
A
#
# COMPACT_ATOMS: atom_id res chain seq x y z
N MET A 1 -1.04 24.38 8.39
CA MET A 1 -1.12 23.06 7.71
C MET A 1 -1.87 23.16 6.38
N PHE A 2 -3.07 23.76 6.31
CA PHE A 2 -3.82 23.90 5.05
C PHE A 2 -3.05 24.59 3.90
N GLY A 3 -2.41 25.75 4.14
CA GLY A 3 -1.63 26.45 3.10
C GLY A 3 -0.48 25.63 2.51
N VAL A 4 0.19 24.80 3.32
CA VAL A 4 1.25 23.90 2.84
C VAL A 4 0.67 22.79 1.96
N ALA A 5 -0.50 22.24 2.33
CA ALA A 5 -1.18 21.24 1.52
C ALA A 5 -1.64 21.82 0.16
N VAL A 6 -2.17 23.05 0.15
CA VAL A 6 -2.54 23.72 -1.11
C VAL A 6 -1.33 23.93 -2.01
N LEU A 7 -0.21 24.41 -1.47
CA LEU A 7 1.02 24.57 -2.24
C LEU A 7 1.54 23.25 -2.79
N PHE A 8 1.48 22.17 -2.01
CA PHE A 8 1.93 20.84 -2.46
C PHE A 8 1.06 20.30 -3.60
N VAL A 9 -0.27 20.41 -3.48
CA VAL A 9 -1.21 19.99 -4.52
C VAL A 9 -1.06 20.86 -5.76
N ALA A 10 -0.94 22.18 -5.61
CA ALA A 10 -0.73 23.10 -6.73
C ALA A 10 0.59 22.83 -7.46
N PHE A 11 1.66 22.55 -6.71
CA PHE A 11 2.95 22.17 -7.26
C PHE A 11 2.85 20.90 -8.11
N TRP A 12 2.35 19.80 -7.53
CA TRP A 12 2.24 18.54 -8.27
C TRP A 12 1.22 18.61 -9.41
N GLY A 13 0.12 19.34 -9.24
CA GLY A 13 -0.86 19.60 -10.29
C GLY A 13 -0.22 20.32 -11.48
N THR A 14 0.54 21.37 -11.22
CA THR A 14 1.28 22.10 -12.26
C THR A 14 2.32 21.22 -12.94
N VAL A 15 3.07 20.41 -12.18
CA VAL A 15 4.04 19.47 -12.74
C VAL A 15 3.33 18.50 -13.68
N VAL A 16 2.24 17.86 -13.26
CA VAL A 16 1.51 16.88 -14.08
C VAL A 16 0.93 17.50 -15.34
N THR A 17 0.40 18.72 -15.29
CA THR A 17 -0.17 19.38 -16.48
C THR A 17 0.89 19.92 -17.43
N GLN A 18 2.05 20.34 -16.91
CA GLN A 18 3.11 20.95 -17.72
C GLN A 18 4.20 19.96 -18.16
N ILE A 19 4.27 18.75 -17.62
CA ILE A 19 5.38 17.83 -17.88
C ILE A 19 5.54 17.53 -19.37
N THR A 20 4.43 17.37 -20.09
CA THR A 20 4.44 17.11 -21.54
C THR A 20 4.99 18.28 -22.36
N SER A 21 4.87 19.52 -21.87
CA SER A 21 5.41 20.72 -22.52
C SER A 21 6.93 20.85 -22.40
N LEU A 22 7.53 20.15 -21.44
CA LEU A 22 8.97 20.13 -21.18
C LEU A 22 9.66 18.92 -21.84
N MET A 23 8.90 18.06 -22.50
CA MET A 23 9.39 16.83 -23.12
C MET A 23 9.54 16.97 -24.64
N PRO A 24 10.41 16.17 -25.28
CA PRO A 24 10.44 16.07 -26.74
C PRO A 24 9.06 15.72 -27.29
N ALA A 25 8.66 16.32 -28.42
CA ALA A 25 7.33 16.15 -29.00
C ALA A 25 6.95 14.67 -29.20
N ALA A 26 7.89 13.83 -29.64
CA ALA A 26 7.67 12.39 -29.80
C ALA A 26 7.33 11.69 -28.47
N ALA A 27 7.96 12.09 -27.37
CA ALA A 27 7.68 11.52 -26.05
C ALA A 27 6.34 12.02 -25.48
N ALA A 28 5.97 13.28 -25.75
CA ALA A 28 4.67 13.82 -25.38
C ALA A 28 3.51 13.10 -26.09
N VAL A 29 3.66 12.82 -27.39
CA VAL A 29 2.68 12.02 -28.16
C VAL A 29 2.59 10.61 -27.61
N ALA A 30 3.74 9.94 -27.39
CA ALA A 30 3.76 8.59 -26.84
C ALA A 30 3.08 8.48 -25.46
N LEU A 31 3.19 9.51 -24.61
CA LEU A 31 2.47 9.58 -23.34
C LEU A 31 0.96 9.78 -23.52
N GLY A 32 0.54 10.58 -24.51
CA GLY A 32 -0.87 10.81 -24.82
C GLY A 32 -1.59 9.55 -25.31
N ASP A 33 -0.86 8.65 -25.97
CA ASP A 33 -1.38 7.38 -26.47
C ASP A 33 -1.50 6.30 -25.37
N LEU A 34 -0.95 6.55 -24.16
CA LEU A 34 -1.10 5.65 -23.02
C LEU A 34 -2.53 5.72 -22.49
N THR A 35 -3.35 4.79 -22.96
CA THR A 35 -4.71 4.60 -22.47
C THR A 35 -4.77 3.33 -21.60
N PRO A 36 -5.28 3.42 -20.36
CA PRO A 36 -5.43 2.23 -19.53
C PRO A 36 -6.44 1.28 -20.17
N ALA A 37 -6.13 -0.01 -20.19
CA ALA A 37 -6.94 -1.03 -20.87
C ALA A 37 -8.39 -1.13 -20.37
N VAL A 38 -8.64 -0.87 -19.08
CA VAL A 38 -10.02 -0.82 -18.52
C VAL A 38 -10.78 0.48 -18.85
N GLY A 39 -10.13 1.45 -19.50
CA GLY A 39 -10.64 2.79 -19.77
C GLY A 39 -10.44 3.76 -18.59
N ALA A 40 -10.33 5.06 -18.89
CA ALA A 40 -9.92 6.06 -17.90
C ALA A 40 -10.86 6.19 -16.68
N PRO A 41 -12.20 6.22 -16.82
CA PRO A 41 -13.08 6.32 -15.65
C PRO A 41 -13.00 5.10 -14.73
N MET A 42 -12.96 3.90 -15.30
CA MET A 42 -12.85 2.66 -14.53
C MET A 42 -11.47 2.54 -13.87
N PHE A 43 -10.41 2.93 -14.59
CA PHE A 43 -9.06 2.96 -14.04
C PHE A 43 -8.99 3.90 -12.84
N ALA A 44 -9.59 5.09 -12.89
CA ALA A 44 -9.63 6.00 -11.76
C ALA A 44 -10.35 5.41 -10.54
N LEU A 45 -11.47 4.70 -10.74
CA LEU A 45 -12.20 4.02 -9.66
C LEU A 45 -11.39 2.88 -9.05
N LEU A 46 -10.81 2.01 -9.88
CA LEU A 46 -9.98 0.89 -9.42
C LEU A 46 -8.71 1.41 -8.73
N PHE A 47 -8.09 2.46 -9.27
CA PHE A 47 -6.95 3.13 -8.66
C PHE A 47 -7.31 3.65 -7.26
N ALA A 48 -8.42 4.37 -7.12
CA ALA A 48 -8.88 4.86 -5.82
C ALA A 48 -9.17 3.72 -4.83
N ALA A 49 -9.79 2.63 -5.29
CA ALA A 49 -10.06 1.46 -4.46
C ALA A 49 -8.77 0.78 -3.99
N TYR A 50 -7.84 0.45 -4.91
CA TYR A 50 -6.57 -0.19 -4.55
C TYR A 50 -5.67 0.72 -3.72
N PHE A 51 -5.63 2.01 -4.03
CA PHE A 51 -4.93 3.01 -3.22
C PHE A 51 -5.46 3.00 -1.78
N SER A 52 -6.79 2.96 -1.60
CA SER A 52 -7.40 2.89 -0.28
C SER A 52 -7.00 1.61 0.46
N MET A 53 -7.01 0.45 -0.21
CA MET A 53 -6.58 -0.83 0.40
C MET A 53 -5.11 -0.78 0.83
N ALA A 54 -4.21 -0.30 -0.05
CA ALA A 54 -2.80 -0.14 0.27
C ALA A 54 -2.57 0.82 1.44
N TYR A 55 -3.28 1.95 1.44
CA TYR A 55 -3.22 2.95 2.50
C TYR A 55 -3.67 2.37 3.85
N LEU A 56 -4.76 1.61 3.87
CA LEU A 56 -5.27 0.96 5.08
C LEU A 56 -4.33 -0.13 5.60
N LEU A 57 -3.76 -0.94 4.71
CA LEU A 57 -2.75 -1.95 5.08
C LEU A 57 -1.53 -1.28 5.70
N LEU A 58 -0.94 -0.29 5.02
CA LEU A 58 0.24 0.40 5.53
C LEU A 58 -0.07 1.16 6.83
N GLY A 59 -1.21 1.85 6.90
CA GLY A 59 -1.68 2.54 8.09
C GLY A 59 -1.85 1.61 9.29
N SER A 60 -2.35 0.40 9.09
CA SER A 60 -2.49 -0.59 10.16
C SER A 60 -1.14 -1.15 10.65
N VAL A 61 -0.14 -1.27 9.77
CA VAL A 61 1.23 -1.64 10.14
C VAL A 61 1.83 -0.54 11.01
N PHE A 62 1.71 0.73 10.60
CA PHE A 62 2.17 1.86 11.41
C PHE A 62 1.42 1.97 12.74
N LEU A 63 0.12 1.68 12.77
CA LEU A 63 -0.65 1.61 14.01
C LEU A 63 -0.10 0.55 14.96
N GLY A 64 0.21 -0.64 14.44
CA GLY A 64 0.80 -1.73 15.23
C GLY A 64 2.20 -1.38 15.76
N VAL A 65 3.04 -0.75 14.94
CA VAL A 65 4.38 -0.30 15.32
C VAL A 65 4.31 0.81 16.38
N GLY A 66 3.48 1.83 16.15
CA GLY A 66 3.29 2.93 17.09
C GLY A 66 2.73 2.49 18.45
N ALA A 67 2.01 1.37 18.49
CA ALA A 67 1.53 0.76 19.73
C ALA A 67 2.62 0.04 20.55
N GLN A 68 3.75 -0.31 19.95
CA GLN A 68 4.83 -1.06 20.59
C GLN A 68 6.05 -0.20 20.88
N ALA A 69 6.29 0.82 20.05
CA ALA A 69 7.39 1.75 20.26
C ALA A 69 7.13 2.61 21.50
N SER A 70 8.09 2.63 22.40
CA SER A 70 8.07 3.43 23.63
C SER A 70 8.63 4.83 23.40
N THR A 71 9.34 5.05 22.29
CA THR A 71 9.95 6.35 21.95
C THR A 71 9.87 6.69 20.47
N MET A 72 9.94 7.98 20.14
CA MET A 72 10.00 8.47 18.76
C MET A 72 11.20 7.91 17.97
N ARG A 73 12.34 7.68 18.67
CA ARG A 73 13.53 7.09 18.06
C ARG A 73 13.28 5.67 17.57
N GLU A 74 12.56 4.85 18.34
CA GLU A 74 12.23 3.48 17.95
C GLU A 74 11.30 3.45 16.73
N ILE A 75 10.30 4.34 16.67
CA ILE A 75 9.43 4.50 15.49
C ILE A 75 10.28 4.83 14.26
N GLN A 76 11.20 5.81 14.40
CA GLN A 76 12.04 6.23 13.30
C GLN A 76 13.02 5.13 12.84
N MET A 77 13.53 4.30 13.76
CA MET A 77 14.35 3.13 13.40
C MET A 77 13.57 2.08 12.63
N LEU A 78 12.25 1.97 12.87
CA LEU A 78 11.36 1.07 12.12
C LEU A 78 10.93 1.65 10.77
N SER A 79 11.03 2.96 10.56
CA SER A 79 10.71 3.59 9.27
C SER A 79 11.57 3.04 8.13
N LEU A 80 12.86 2.77 8.34
CA LEU A 80 13.74 2.27 7.27
C LEU A 80 13.33 0.85 6.81
N PRO A 81 13.18 -0.16 7.69
CA PRO A 81 12.65 -1.47 7.30
C PRO A 81 11.31 -1.40 6.59
N ILE A 82 10.40 -0.54 7.04
CA ILE A 82 9.09 -0.36 6.42
C ILE A 82 9.22 0.23 5.01
N THR A 83 10.11 1.19 4.82
CA THR A 83 10.41 1.75 3.49
C THR A 83 11.03 0.71 2.57
N ILE A 84 11.99 -0.09 3.04
CA ILE A 84 12.59 -1.17 2.24
C ILE A 84 11.51 -2.17 1.80
N LEU A 85 10.62 -2.56 2.72
CA LEU A 85 9.50 -3.44 2.39
C LEU A 85 8.58 -2.81 1.33
N GLN A 86 8.23 -1.53 1.47
CA GLN A 86 7.42 -0.82 0.48
C GLN A 86 8.08 -0.78 -0.91
N VAL A 87 9.37 -0.43 -0.97
CA VAL A 87 10.13 -0.41 -2.23
C VAL A 87 10.19 -1.81 -2.83
N ALA A 88 10.39 -2.86 -2.01
CA ALA A 88 10.36 -4.24 -2.49
C ALA A 88 8.98 -4.63 -3.04
N MET A 89 7.88 -4.24 -2.38
CA MET A 89 6.52 -4.51 -2.86
C MET A 89 6.21 -3.77 -4.16
N PHE A 90 6.64 -2.52 -4.27
CA PHE A 90 6.53 -1.75 -5.49
C PHE A 90 7.38 -2.36 -6.62
N GLY A 91 8.61 -2.77 -6.33
CA GLY A 91 9.49 -3.45 -7.29
C GLY A 91 8.92 -4.78 -7.79
N LEU A 92 8.40 -5.62 -6.88
CA LEU A 92 7.70 -6.86 -7.22
C LEU A 92 6.49 -6.60 -8.13
N SER A 93 5.71 -5.56 -7.82
CA SER A 93 4.53 -5.18 -8.61
C SER A 93 4.90 -4.60 -9.96
N SER A 94 5.97 -3.81 -10.04
CA SER A 94 6.53 -3.32 -11.31
C SER A 94 6.99 -4.48 -12.20
N ALA A 95 7.69 -5.48 -11.62
CA ALA A 95 8.07 -6.68 -12.35
C ALA A 95 6.86 -7.47 -12.87
N ALA A 96 5.78 -7.54 -12.09
CA ALA A 96 4.51 -8.16 -12.48
C ALA A 96 3.84 -7.45 -13.67
N VAL A 97 3.85 -6.12 -13.67
CA VAL A 97 3.32 -5.28 -14.76
C VAL A 97 4.11 -5.49 -16.05
N SER A 98 5.43 -5.60 -15.95
CA SER A 98 6.30 -5.84 -17.11
C SER A 98 6.22 -7.26 -17.67
N HIS A 99 5.85 -8.25 -16.84
CA HIS A 99 5.72 -9.66 -17.26
C HIS A 99 4.36 -10.25 -16.83
N PRO A 100 3.25 -9.81 -17.47
CA PRO A 100 1.91 -10.32 -17.15
C PRO A 100 1.81 -11.83 -17.36
N GLY A 101 1.02 -12.51 -16.53
CA GLY A 101 0.80 -13.97 -16.62
C GLY A 101 1.96 -14.84 -16.13
N SER A 102 3.09 -14.23 -15.74
CA SER A 102 4.20 -14.96 -15.11
C SER A 102 3.86 -15.42 -13.69
N TRP A 103 4.66 -16.36 -13.17
CA TRP A 103 4.56 -16.77 -11.77
C TRP A 103 4.83 -15.61 -10.80
N ILE A 104 5.71 -14.67 -11.19
CA ILE A 104 6.04 -13.46 -10.42
C ILE A 104 4.80 -12.55 -10.36
N ALA A 105 4.11 -12.37 -11.49
CA ALA A 105 2.87 -11.60 -11.54
C ALA A 105 1.81 -12.22 -10.61
N THR A 106 1.63 -13.54 -10.70
CA THR A 106 0.70 -14.26 -9.83
C THR A 106 1.06 -14.11 -8.35
N ALA A 107 2.34 -14.21 -7.99
CA ALA A 107 2.81 -14.02 -6.62
C ALA A 107 2.57 -12.59 -6.12
N ALA A 108 2.82 -11.58 -6.97
CA ALA A 108 2.59 -10.17 -6.65
C ALA A 108 1.10 -9.86 -6.45
N GLU A 109 0.22 -10.44 -7.27
CA GLU A 109 -1.23 -10.31 -7.19
C GLU A 109 -1.83 -11.00 -5.95
N LEU A 110 -1.22 -12.10 -5.49
CA LEU A 110 -1.69 -12.85 -4.31
C LEU A 110 -1.15 -12.30 -2.99
N PHE A 111 0.10 -11.80 -2.97
CA PHE A 111 0.71 -11.32 -1.73
C PHE A 111 0.06 -10.00 -1.27
N PRO A 112 -0.49 -9.92 -0.04
CA PRO A 112 -1.42 -8.85 0.33
C PRO A 112 -0.87 -7.43 0.23
N LEU A 113 0.41 -7.24 0.57
CA LEU A 113 1.04 -5.92 0.57
C LEU A 113 1.47 -5.46 -0.83
N SER A 114 1.69 -6.36 -1.79
CA SER A 114 2.00 -6.01 -3.19
C SER A 114 0.76 -5.96 -4.08
N SER A 115 -0.24 -6.78 -3.75
CA SER A 115 -1.42 -7.01 -4.58
C SER A 115 -2.18 -5.74 -4.99
N PRO A 116 -2.39 -4.71 -4.15
CA PRO A 116 -3.00 -3.45 -4.60
C PRO A 116 -2.20 -2.76 -5.70
N PHE A 117 -0.86 -2.77 -5.61
CA PHE A 117 0.02 -2.17 -6.60
C PHE A 117 0.02 -2.99 -7.89
N ALA A 118 0.14 -4.33 -7.79
CA ALA A 118 0.13 -5.23 -8.93
C ALA A 118 -1.19 -5.17 -9.70
N MET A 119 -2.32 -5.18 -9.00
CA MET A 119 -3.65 -5.13 -9.61
C MET A 119 -3.98 -3.75 -10.18
N ALA A 120 -3.51 -2.65 -9.58
CA ALA A 120 -3.61 -1.32 -10.19
C ALA A 120 -2.85 -1.27 -11.52
N GLY A 121 -1.66 -1.88 -11.59
CA GLY A 121 -0.91 -2.01 -12.83
C GLY A 121 -1.60 -2.94 -13.85
N ARG A 122 -2.20 -4.05 -13.40
CA ARG A 122 -3.01 -4.92 -14.26
C ARG A 122 -4.17 -4.18 -14.92
N ALA A 123 -4.83 -3.25 -14.22
CA ALA A 123 -5.91 -2.43 -14.79
C ALA A 123 -5.43 -1.54 -15.95
N ALA A 124 -4.14 -1.19 -15.98
CA ALA A 124 -3.55 -0.48 -17.12
C ALA A 124 -3.30 -1.42 -18.32
N ASN A 125 -2.95 -2.68 -18.06
CA ASN A 125 -2.51 -3.64 -19.09
C ASN A 125 -3.63 -4.54 -19.66
N SER A 126 -4.69 -4.81 -18.89
CA SER A 126 -5.76 -5.75 -19.27
C SER A 126 -7.13 -5.15 -19.01
N ALA A 127 -8.06 -5.36 -19.95
CA ALA A 127 -9.45 -4.89 -19.84
C ALA A 127 -10.34 -5.82 -18.98
N GLU A 128 -9.82 -6.97 -18.53
CA GLU A 128 -10.60 -7.94 -17.76
C GLU A 128 -10.95 -7.40 -16.36
N LEU A 129 -12.25 -7.34 -16.05
CA LEU A 129 -12.73 -6.79 -14.77
C LEU A 129 -12.90 -7.84 -13.67
N TRP A 130 -13.17 -9.10 -14.01
CA TRP A 130 -13.39 -10.16 -13.02
C TRP A 130 -12.19 -10.37 -12.06
N PRO A 131 -10.91 -10.29 -12.49
CA PRO A 131 -9.77 -10.43 -11.57
C PRO A 131 -9.75 -9.31 -10.54
N HIS A 132 -10.21 -8.11 -10.91
CA HIS A 132 -10.28 -6.98 -10.00
C HIS A 132 -11.31 -7.19 -8.89
N VAL A 133 -12.47 -7.78 -9.21
CA VAL A 133 -13.49 -8.11 -8.21
C VAL A 133 -12.94 -9.14 -7.21
N ALA A 134 -12.32 -10.21 -7.69
CA ALA A 134 -11.71 -11.23 -6.84
C ALA A 134 -10.58 -10.65 -5.98
N ALA A 135 -9.71 -9.84 -6.56
CA ALA A 135 -8.62 -9.19 -5.85
C ALA A 135 -9.12 -8.19 -4.80
N LEU A 136 -10.18 -7.42 -5.06
CA LEU A 136 -10.75 -6.51 -4.08
C LEU A 136 -11.36 -7.25 -2.89
N ALA A 137 -12.04 -8.39 -3.13
CA ALA A 137 -12.52 -9.25 -2.06
C ALA A 137 -11.37 -9.82 -1.21
N TRP A 138 -10.30 -10.28 -1.88
CA TRP A 138 -9.08 -10.75 -1.22
C TRP A 138 -8.41 -9.64 -0.40
N GLN A 139 -8.33 -8.43 -0.95
CA GLN A 139 -7.78 -7.27 -0.26
C GLN A 139 -8.61 -6.87 0.94
N ALA A 140 -9.94 -6.86 0.82
CA ALA A 140 -10.84 -6.56 1.93
C ALA A 140 -10.64 -7.52 3.10
N LEU A 141 -10.43 -8.82 2.82
CA LEU A 141 -10.07 -9.82 3.84
C LEU A 141 -8.77 -9.44 4.56
N TRP A 142 -7.70 -9.16 3.82
CA TRP A 142 -6.41 -8.83 4.42
C TRP A 142 -6.39 -7.50 5.15
N VAL A 143 -7.03 -6.47 4.60
CA VAL A 143 -7.24 -5.18 5.28
C VAL A 143 -7.95 -5.40 6.60
N THR A 144 -9.01 -6.21 6.62
CA THR A 144 -9.75 -6.53 7.86
C THR A 144 -8.86 -7.22 8.88
N ILE A 145 -8.06 -8.21 8.45
CA ILE A 145 -7.11 -8.93 9.32
C ILE A 145 -6.09 -7.94 9.92
N PHE A 146 -5.43 -7.15 9.07
CA PHE A 146 -4.37 -6.23 9.44
C PHE A 146 -4.87 -5.12 10.37
N ILE A 147 -5.99 -4.47 10.05
CA ILE A 147 -6.63 -3.49 10.92
C ILE A 147 -6.99 -4.12 12.26
N THR A 148 -7.57 -5.32 12.25
CA THR A 148 -7.98 -6.00 13.49
C THR A 148 -6.77 -6.33 14.37
N VAL A 149 -5.68 -6.83 13.78
CA VAL A 149 -4.44 -7.14 14.50
C VAL A 149 -3.80 -5.85 15.03
N GLY A 150 -3.63 -4.83 14.18
CA GLY A 150 -3.06 -3.54 14.57
C GLY A 150 -3.87 -2.88 15.69
N ALA A 151 -5.19 -2.86 15.59
CA ALA A 151 -6.07 -2.34 16.63
C ALA A 151 -5.98 -3.15 17.93
N ARG A 152 -5.86 -4.48 17.88
CA ARG A 152 -5.66 -5.32 19.08
C ARG A 152 -4.32 -5.05 19.75
N LEU A 153 -3.24 -4.91 18.97
CA LEU A 153 -1.92 -4.53 19.48
C LEU A 153 -1.96 -3.14 20.14
N PHE A 154 -2.64 -2.19 19.50
CA PHE A 154 -2.87 -0.85 20.04
C PHE A 154 -3.61 -0.87 21.38
N ARG A 155 -4.74 -1.58 21.47
CA ARG A 155 -5.50 -1.70 22.72
C ARG A 155 -4.68 -2.34 23.85
N ARG A 156 -3.85 -3.33 23.54
CA ARG A 156 -3.01 -4.02 24.54
C ARG A 156 -1.80 -3.18 24.98
N GLY A 157 -1.13 -2.52 24.04
CA GLY A 157 0.07 -1.73 24.31
C GLY A 157 -0.24 -0.41 25.03
N VAL A 158 -1.25 0.32 24.52
CA VAL A 158 -1.54 1.69 24.99
C VAL A 158 -2.61 1.70 26.07
N LEU A 159 -3.74 1.02 25.86
CA LEU A 159 -4.90 1.11 26.77
C LEU A 159 -4.81 0.18 27.98
N GLN A 160 -4.00 -0.88 27.93
CA GLN A 160 -3.78 -1.84 29.03
C GLN A 160 -2.41 -1.69 29.70
N SER A 161 -1.78 -0.53 29.57
CA SER A 161 -0.49 -0.17 30.18
C SER A 161 -0.47 -0.26 31.73
N GLY A 162 -1.59 -0.57 32.39
CA GLY A 162 -1.68 -0.95 33.81
C GLY A 162 -1.84 -2.45 34.13
N SER A 163 -2.21 -3.32 33.17
CA SER A 163 -2.43 -4.76 33.44
C SER A 163 -2.46 -5.60 32.16
N ALA A 164 -1.30 -6.02 31.66
CA ALA A 164 -1.17 -7.27 30.91
C ALA A 164 0.30 -7.67 30.79
N ARG A 165 0.72 -8.67 31.57
CA ARG A 165 2.01 -9.34 31.33
C ARG A 165 1.96 -10.03 29.94
N PRO A 166 3.04 -9.95 29.14
CA PRO A 166 3.13 -10.64 27.86
C PRO A 166 2.88 -12.16 28.03
N PHE A 167 2.07 -12.76 27.15
CA PHE A 167 1.75 -14.20 27.16
C PHE A 167 3.01 -15.10 27.15
N TRP A 168 4.09 -14.64 26.51
CA TRP A 168 5.36 -15.36 26.45
C TRP A 168 6.10 -15.43 27.80
N ARG A 169 5.82 -14.50 28.73
CA ARG A 169 6.37 -14.54 30.10
C ARG A 169 5.54 -15.38 31.07
N ARG A 170 4.39 -15.92 30.65
CA ARG A 170 3.51 -16.73 31.51
C ARG A 170 4.00 -18.18 31.66
N LYS A 171 4.76 -18.69 30.68
CA LYS A 171 5.24 -20.08 30.69
C LYS A 171 6.53 -20.32 31.50
N VAL A 172 7.19 -19.28 32.01
CA VAL A 172 8.45 -19.42 32.78
C VAL A 172 8.22 -19.63 34.29
N LYS A 173 6.99 -19.42 34.80
CA LYS A 173 6.69 -19.54 36.24
C LYS A 173 5.91 -20.80 36.66
N ALA A 174 5.72 -21.77 35.77
CA ALA A 174 5.01 -23.02 36.10
C ALA A 174 5.94 -24.22 36.35
N ALA A 175 7.25 -23.99 36.46
CA ALA A 175 8.25 -25.04 36.69
C ALA A 175 9.29 -24.61 37.75
N ALA A 176 8.81 -24.12 38.90
CA ALA A 176 9.58 -23.93 40.12
C ALA A 176 8.77 -24.47 41.30
#